data_AF-A0A4R8WND3-F1
#
_entry.id   AF-A0A4R8WND3-F1
#
_cell.length_a   1.000
_cell.length_b   1.000
_cell.length_c   1.000
_cell.angle_alpha   90.00
_cell.angle_beta   90.00
_cell.angle_gamma   90.00
#
_symmetry.space_group_name_H-M   'P 1'
#
loop_
_entity.id
_entity.type
_entity.pdbx_description
1 polymer ?
#
loop_
_entity_poly.entity_id
_entity_poly.type
_entity_poly.pdbx_seq_one_letter_code
_entity_poly.pdbx_strand_id
1 'polypeptide(L)'
;MPARAVLRDVRDLGLAVPAGVTVQLRSLTAMQRSIPSLPDEIHGITRGRFVDSRVVPGSLVVTIRAGLPLVHFRSCLAHEYTHVAMVAAGAVSIGAAIEEGLAEYVRWSYLRQCDASPAALRIADAMFQRRHDPYGEGFRLISRTVEGEGFPRVWSQIIAGKFTIARSTNRNERES
;
A
#
# COMPACT_ATOMS: atom_id res chain seq x y z
N MET A 1 -1.47 -4.94 -21.19
CA MET A 1 -2.29 -4.27 -20.16
C MET A 1 -1.41 -3.84 -18.99
N PRO A 2 -1.46 -2.57 -18.57
CA PRO A 2 -0.56 -2.03 -17.55
C PRO A 2 -0.66 -2.75 -16.19
N ALA A 3 -1.83 -3.30 -15.85
CA ALA A 3 -2.02 -4.00 -14.57
C ALA A 3 -1.18 -5.27 -14.38
N ARG A 4 -0.89 -6.02 -15.45
CA ARG A 4 -0.04 -7.23 -15.39
C ARG A 4 1.43 -6.88 -15.16
N ALA A 5 1.89 -5.78 -15.75
CA ALA A 5 3.25 -5.30 -15.53
C ALA A 5 3.44 -4.88 -14.07
N VAL A 6 2.53 -4.03 -13.55
CA VAL A 6 2.55 -3.62 -12.13
C VAL A 6 2.54 -4.83 -11.20
N LEU A 7 1.68 -5.84 -11.47
CA LEU A 7 1.61 -7.06 -10.66
C LEU A 7 2.93 -7.83 -10.61
N ARG A 8 3.61 -7.96 -11.75
CA ARG A 8 4.94 -8.59 -11.80
C ARG A 8 5.94 -7.76 -11.00
N ASP A 9 5.99 -6.46 -11.26
CA ASP A 9 6.96 -5.57 -10.63
C ASP A 9 6.80 -5.54 -9.09
N VAL A 10 5.57 -5.52 -8.56
CA VAL A 10 5.37 -5.61 -7.08
C VAL A 10 5.72 -6.98 -6.51
N ARG A 11 5.61 -8.06 -7.29
CA ARG A 11 6.10 -9.38 -6.88
C ARG A 11 7.63 -9.41 -6.84
N ASP A 12 8.29 -8.74 -7.77
CA ASP A 12 9.75 -8.60 -7.79
C ASP A 12 10.26 -7.77 -6.60
N LEU A 13 9.43 -6.86 -6.05
CA LEU A 13 9.67 -6.19 -4.76
C LEU A 13 9.49 -7.10 -3.54
N GLY A 14 9.03 -8.36 -3.73
CA GLY A 14 8.87 -9.35 -2.66
C GLY A 14 7.46 -9.53 -2.12
N LEU A 15 6.43 -8.93 -2.75
CA LEU A 15 5.02 -9.11 -2.33
C LEU A 15 4.40 -10.37 -2.94
N ALA A 16 3.81 -11.20 -2.09
CA ALA A 16 3.04 -12.36 -2.51
C ALA A 16 1.57 -11.99 -2.85
N VAL A 17 1.35 -11.37 -4.00
CA VAL A 17 -0.01 -11.07 -4.49
C VAL A 17 -0.61 -12.33 -5.14
N PRO A 18 -1.78 -12.84 -4.68
CA PRO A 18 -2.39 -14.05 -5.23
C PRO A 18 -2.80 -13.89 -6.70
N ALA A 19 -2.97 -15.01 -7.39
CA ALA A 19 -3.61 -15.03 -8.70
C ALA A 19 -5.12 -14.74 -8.58
N GLY A 20 -5.76 -14.38 -9.70
CA GLY A 20 -7.22 -14.18 -9.75
C GLY A 20 -7.72 -12.86 -9.18
N VAL A 21 -6.83 -11.91 -8.88
CA VAL A 21 -7.22 -10.53 -8.50
C VAL A 21 -7.81 -9.82 -9.71
N THR A 22 -9.03 -9.31 -9.56
CA THR A 22 -9.70 -8.55 -10.63
C THR A 22 -9.39 -7.06 -10.48
N VAL A 23 -8.88 -6.42 -11.53
CA VAL A 23 -8.70 -4.96 -11.56
C VAL A 23 -9.79 -4.32 -12.41
N GLN A 24 -10.49 -3.34 -11.86
CA GLN A 24 -11.58 -2.62 -12.55
C GLN A 24 -11.30 -1.12 -12.55
N LEU A 25 -11.73 -0.44 -13.61
CA LEU A 25 -11.74 1.02 -13.71
C LEU A 25 -13.17 1.54 -13.48
N ARG A 26 -13.33 2.52 -12.60
CA ARG A 26 -14.63 3.13 -12.29
C ARG A 26 -14.50 4.65 -12.21
N SER A 27 -15.55 5.39 -12.57
CA SER A 27 -15.60 6.84 -12.29
C SER A 27 -15.68 7.08 -10.79
N LEU A 28 -15.26 8.27 -10.33
CA LEU A 28 -15.38 8.67 -8.93
C LEU A 28 -16.83 8.55 -8.44
N THR A 29 -17.80 9.03 -9.23
CA THR A 29 -19.23 8.91 -8.91
C THR A 29 -19.67 7.46 -8.72
N ALA A 30 -19.18 6.53 -9.55
CA ALA A 30 -19.51 5.10 -9.39
C ALA A 30 -18.87 4.50 -8.13
N MET A 31 -17.66 4.94 -7.76
CA MET A 31 -16.99 4.55 -6.52
C MET A 31 -17.77 5.08 -5.30
N GLN A 32 -18.16 6.36 -5.30
CA GLN A 32 -18.93 7.02 -4.25
C GLN A 32 -20.33 6.44 -4.08
N ARG A 33 -20.99 6.00 -5.16
CA ARG A 33 -22.26 5.25 -5.03
C ARG A 33 -22.11 3.95 -4.24
N SER A 34 -20.94 3.33 -4.28
CA SER A 34 -20.66 2.11 -3.52
C SER A 34 -20.20 2.40 -2.08
N ILE A 35 -19.54 3.53 -1.86
CA ILE A 35 -19.07 4.00 -0.54
C ILE A 35 -19.37 5.51 -0.47
N PRO A 36 -20.55 5.91 0.04
CA PRO A 36 -20.97 7.32 0.03
C PRO A 36 -20.05 8.27 0.79
N SER A 37 -19.31 7.77 1.78
CA SER A 37 -18.35 8.53 2.58
C SER A 37 -16.94 8.58 1.97
N LEU A 38 -16.75 8.10 0.74
CA LEU A 38 -15.44 8.05 0.10
C LEU A 38 -14.94 9.46 -0.25
N PRO A 39 -13.79 9.91 0.29
CA PRO A 39 -13.22 11.20 -0.07
C PRO A 39 -12.88 11.29 -1.56
N ASP A 40 -12.97 12.50 -2.14
CA ASP A 40 -12.65 12.77 -3.55
C ASP A 40 -11.18 12.47 -3.92
N GLU A 41 -10.33 12.46 -2.88
CA GLU A 41 -8.89 12.22 -2.94
C GLU A 41 -8.54 10.74 -3.13
N ILE A 42 -9.49 9.82 -2.90
CA ILE A 42 -9.25 8.40 -3.06
C ILE A 42 -9.20 8.02 -4.54
N HIS A 43 -8.18 7.24 -4.89
CA HIS A 43 -7.92 6.84 -6.27
C HIS A 43 -7.99 5.32 -6.47
N GLY A 44 -7.96 4.54 -5.39
CA GLY A 44 -7.98 3.08 -5.40
C GLY A 44 -8.74 2.55 -4.21
N ILE A 45 -9.32 1.35 -4.36
CA ILE A 45 -9.98 0.62 -3.29
C ILE A 45 -9.76 -0.88 -3.52
N THR A 46 -9.34 -1.58 -2.48
CA THR A 46 -9.30 -3.04 -2.43
C THR A 46 -10.52 -3.58 -1.68
N ARG A 47 -11.18 -4.59 -2.25
CA ARG A 47 -12.33 -5.29 -1.65
C ARG A 47 -12.14 -6.80 -1.75
N GLY A 48 -12.68 -7.53 -0.78
CA GLY A 48 -12.77 -8.99 -0.81
C GLY A 48 -14.05 -9.46 -0.13
N ARG A 49 -14.47 -10.69 -0.42
CA ARG A 49 -15.51 -11.37 0.35
C ARG A 49 -14.85 -12.17 1.46
N PHE A 50 -15.41 -12.13 2.66
CA PHE A 50 -14.89 -12.85 3.82
C PHE A 50 -15.90 -13.90 4.33
N VAL A 51 -15.39 -15.04 4.78
CA VAL A 51 -16.11 -16.09 5.51
C VAL A 51 -15.21 -16.52 6.67
N ASP A 52 -15.71 -16.48 7.90
CA ASP A 52 -14.95 -16.79 9.13
C ASP A 52 -13.58 -16.07 9.20
N SER A 53 -13.60 -14.77 8.90
CA SER A 53 -12.40 -13.90 8.85
C SER A 53 -11.36 -14.28 7.80
N ARG A 54 -11.67 -15.20 6.88
CA ARG A 54 -10.80 -15.58 5.76
C ARG A 54 -11.35 -15.03 4.46
N VAL A 55 -10.47 -14.52 3.60
CA VAL A 55 -10.86 -14.07 2.27
C VAL A 55 -11.23 -15.26 1.39
N VAL A 56 -12.35 -15.16 0.68
CA VAL A 56 -12.78 -16.17 -0.30
C VAL A 56 -11.85 -16.12 -1.51
N PRO A 57 -11.23 -17.24 -1.93
CA PRO A 57 -10.36 -17.27 -3.10
C PRO A 57 -11.03 -16.69 -4.36
N GLY A 58 -10.30 -15.87 -5.11
CA GLY A 58 -10.81 -15.22 -6.33
C GLY A 58 -11.81 -14.09 -6.10
N SER A 59 -12.14 -13.74 -4.84
CA SER A 59 -13.08 -12.64 -4.53
C SER A 59 -12.43 -11.26 -4.43
N LEU A 60 -11.10 -11.17 -4.53
CA LEU A 60 -10.34 -9.93 -4.40
C LEU A 60 -10.50 -9.06 -5.65
N VAL A 61 -10.97 -7.83 -5.44
CA VAL A 61 -11.18 -6.83 -6.48
C VAL A 61 -10.47 -5.54 -6.10
N VAL A 62 -9.63 -5.05 -7.00
CA VAL A 62 -9.05 -3.71 -6.94
C VAL A 62 -9.82 -2.81 -7.90
N THR A 63 -10.38 -1.73 -7.38
CA THR A 63 -11.04 -0.69 -8.17
C THR A 63 -10.16 0.55 -8.21
N ILE A 64 -9.77 0.99 -9.40
CA ILE A 64 -9.00 2.23 -9.59
C ILE A 64 -9.87 3.26 -10.30
N ARG A 65 -9.71 4.53 -9.92
CA ARG A 65 -10.38 5.65 -10.57
C ARG A 65 -9.99 5.72 -12.06
N ALA A 66 -10.98 5.79 -12.92
CA ALA A 66 -10.80 5.94 -14.36
C ALA A 66 -10.28 7.35 -14.70
N GLY A 67 -9.48 7.45 -15.77
CA GLY A 67 -8.96 8.73 -16.28
C GLY A 67 -7.72 9.26 -15.57
N LEU A 68 -7.13 8.50 -14.63
CA LEU A 68 -5.85 8.86 -14.03
C LEU A 68 -4.73 8.84 -15.07
N PRO A 69 -3.76 9.78 -15.02
CA PRO A 69 -2.54 9.65 -15.81
C PRO A 69 -1.83 8.33 -15.49
N LEU A 70 -1.13 7.75 -16.47
CA LEU A 70 -0.61 6.38 -16.38
C LEU A 70 0.27 6.14 -15.13
N VAL A 71 1.11 7.11 -14.76
CA VAL A 71 1.96 7.02 -13.55
C VAL A 71 1.14 7.00 -12.26
N HIS A 72 0.04 7.75 -12.19
CA HIS A 72 -0.88 7.74 -11.04
C HIS A 72 -1.66 6.44 -11.00
N PHE A 73 -2.14 5.94 -12.14
CA PHE A 73 -2.78 4.63 -12.23
C PHE A 73 -1.86 3.51 -11.72
N ARG A 74 -0.62 3.45 -12.22
CA ARG A 74 0.34 2.39 -11.85
C ARG A 74 0.73 2.44 -10.38
N SER A 75 1.04 3.63 -9.87
CA SER A 75 1.43 3.80 -8.46
C SER A 75 0.28 3.54 -7.49
N CYS A 76 -0.94 3.96 -7.84
CA CYS A 76 -2.14 3.61 -7.07
C CYS A 76 -2.38 2.09 -7.10
N LEU A 77 -2.21 1.44 -8.25
CA LEU A 77 -2.36 -0.02 -8.33
C LEU A 77 -1.29 -0.77 -7.51
N ALA A 78 -0.05 -0.27 -7.45
CA ALA A 78 0.99 -0.84 -6.59
C ALA A 78 0.64 -0.73 -5.09
N HIS A 79 0.07 0.41 -4.69
CA HIS A 79 -0.49 0.60 -3.34
C HIS A 79 -1.58 -0.43 -3.05
N GLU A 80 -2.60 -0.54 -3.92
CA GLU A 80 -3.71 -1.46 -3.72
C GLU A 80 -3.30 -2.94 -3.72
N TYR A 81 -2.32 -3.34 -4.54
CA TYR A 81 -1.79 -4.69 -4.50
C TYR A 81 -1.12 -5.04 -3.16
N THR A 82 -0.66 -4.05 -2.40
CA THR A 82 -0.15 -4.27 -1.04
C THR A 82 -1.29 -4.67 -0.12
N HIS A 83 -2.44 -3.98 -0.18
CA HIS A 83 -3.65 -4.34 0.56
C HIS A 83 -4.14 -5.75 0.21
N VAL A 84 -4.14 -6.08 -1.09
CA VAL A 84 -4.46 -7.43 -1.58
C VAL A 84 -3.53 -8.48 -0.96
N ALA A 85 -2.22 -8.23 -0.94
CA ALA A 85 -1.25 -9.16 -0.35
C ALA A 85 -1.46 -9.34 1.16
N MET A 86 -1.73 -8.26 1.89
CA MET A 86 -2.00 -8.29 3.33
C MET A 86 -3.27 -9.11 3.64
N VAL A 87 -4.37 -8.82 2.94
CA VAL A 87 -5.64 -9.56 3.09
C VAL A 87 -5.46 -11.04 2.74
N ALA A 88 -4.73 -11.35 1.67
CA ALA A 88 -4.45 -12.73 1.27
C ALA A 88 -3.58 -13.49 2.29
N ALA A 89 -2.68 -12.78 2.99
CA ALA A 89 -1.88 -13.34 4.07
C ALA A 89 -2.63 -13.43 5.42
N GLY A 90 -3.87 -12.95 5.50
CA GLY A 90 -4.66 -12.93 6.74
C GLY A 90 -4.31 -11.78 7.69
N ALA A 91 -3.53 -10.79 7.24
CA ALA A 91 -3.15 -9.61 8.02
C ALA A 91 -4.28 -8.56 8.03
N VAL A 92 -5.44 -8.93 8.57
CA VAL A 92 -6.68 -8.11 8.54
C VAL A 92 -6.92 -7.27 9.79
N SER A 93 -6.05 -7.40 10.79
CA SER A 93 -6.15 -6.70 12.10
C SER A 93 -4.90 -5.88 12.42
N ILE A 94 -4.29 -5.28 11.40
CA ILE A 94 -3.16 -4.37 11.55
C ILE A 94 -3.66 -2.94 11.75
N GLY A 95 -2.95 -2.13 12.54
CA GLY A 95 -3.33 -0.74 12.75
C GLY A 95 -3.22 0.08 11.46
N ALA A 96 -4.13 1.02 11.23
CA ALA A 96 -4.22 1.79 9.99
C ALA A 96 -2.89 2.46 9.56
N ALA A 97 -2.09 2.93 10.53
CA ALA A 97 -0.79 3.52 10.24
C ALA A 97 0.22 2.49 9.66
N ILE A 98 0.17 1.23 10.10
CA ILE A 98 1.03 0.16 9.56
C ILE A 98 0.52 -0.28 8.19
N GLU A 99 -0.79 -0.46 8.06
CA GLU A 99 -1.45 -0.86 6.81
C GLU A 99 -1.14 0.13 5.67
N GLU A 100 -1.50 1.40 5.88
CA GLU A 100 -1.30 2.44 4.87
C GLU A 100 0.18 2.80 4.69
N GLY A 101 0.95 2.75 5.77
CA GLY A 101 2.38 2.98 5.72
C GLY A 101 3.13 1.97 4.84
N LEU A 102 2.73 0.70 4.92
CA LEU A 102 3.30 -0.36 4.10
C LEU A 102 2.88 -0.22 2.64
N ALA A 103 1.60 0.06 2.39
CA ALA A 103 1.08 0.30 1.04
C ALA A 103 1.77 1.50 0.36
N GLU A 104 1.98 2.59 1.09
CA GLU A 104 2.74 3.75 0.61
C GLU A 104 4.24 3.43 0.43
N TYR A 105 4.86 2.63 1.30
CA TYR A 105 6.26 2.20 1.11
C TYR A 105 6.47 1.41 -0.19
N VAL A 106 5.57 0.47 -0.47
CA VAL A 106 5.61 -0.33 -1.70
C VAL A 106 5.37 0.56 -2.92
N ARG A 107 4.38 1.46 -2.85
CA ARG A 107 4.12 2.45 -3.89
C ARG A 107 5.35 3.31 -4.18
N TRP A 108 6.02 3.80 -3.14
CA TRP A 108 7.26 4.57 -3.26
C TRP A 108 8.37 3.74 -3.91
N SER A 109 8.57 2.50 -3.46
CA SER A 109 9.56 1.58 -4.01
C SER A 109 9.31 1.30 -5.49
N TYR A 110 8.05 1.05 -5.87
CA TYR A 110 7.64 0.87 -7.27
C TYR A 110 7.97 2.09 -8.14
N LEU A 111 7.65 3.30 -7.65
CA LEU A 111 7.93 4.55 -8.37
C LEU A 111 9.45 4.76 -8.58
N ARG A 112 10.27 4.39 -7.59
CA ARG A 112 11.73 4.54 -7.62
C ARG A 112 12.43 3.47 -8.46
N GLN A 113 11.97 2.23 -8.40
CA GLN A 113 12.74 1.06 -8.90
C GLN A 113 12.16 0.48 -10.20
N CYS A 114 10.85 0.60 -10.43
CA CYS A 114 10.18 -0.09 -11.53
C CYS A 114 9.73 0.87 -12.64
N ASP A 115 9.04 1.97 -12.30
CA ASP A 115 8.65 2.98 -13.30
C ASP A 115 9.82 3.93 -13.60
N ALA A 116 10.41 4.53 -12.55
CA ALA A 116 11.61 5.39 -12.59
C ALA A 116 11.58 6.56 -13.59
N SER A 117 10.42 6.87 -14.19
CA SER A 117 10.26 8.05 -15.04
C SER A 117 10.41 9.36 -14.25
N PRO A 118 10.78 10.49 -14.88
CA PRO A 118 10.90 11.78 -14.17
C PRO A 118 9.63 12.18 -13.41
N ALA A 119 8.45 11.83 -13.95
CA ALA A 119 7.18 12.05 -13.27
C ALA A 119 7.03 11.13 -12.04
N ALA A 120 7.41 9.86 -12.15
CA ALA A 120 7.38 8.91 -11.05
C ALA A 120 8.32 9.32 -9.90
N LEU A 121 9.53 9.76 -10.23
CA LEU A 121 10.51 10.23 -9.25
C LEU A 121 10.01 11.47 -8.49
N ARG A 122 9.43 12.45 -9.20
CA ARG A 122 8.81 13.62 -8.55
C ARG A 122 7.70 13.23 -7.57
N ILE A 123 6.86 12.26 -7.94
CA ILE A 123 5.81 11.75 -7.05
C ILE A 123 6.45 11.09 -5.83
N ALA A 124 7.45 10.22 -6.03
CA ALA A 124 8.14 9.52 -4.95
C ALA A 124 8.81 10.50 -3.96
N ASP A 125 9.43 11.56 -4.46
CA ASP A 125 10.09 12.57 -3.61
C ASP A 125 9.05 13.38 -2.80
N ALA A 126 7.90 13.69 -3.41
CA ALA A 126 6.81 14.37 -2.71
C ALA A 126 6.18 13.53 -1.60
N MET A 127 6.29 12.19 -1.63
CA MET A 127 5.71 11.33 -0.59
C MET A 127 6.34 11.56 0.79
N PHE A 128 7.64 11.90 0.87
CA PHE A 128 8.29 12.22 2.15
C PHE A 128 7.80 13.54 2.76
N GLN A 129 7.28 14.44 1.94
CA GLN A 129 6.78 15.75 2.33
C GLN A 129 5.27 15.74 2.70
N ARG A 130 4.59 14.59 2.59
CA ARG A 130 3.17 14.45 2.96
C ARG A 130 2.95 14.69 4.46
N ARG A 131 1.77 15.23 4.81
CA ARG A 131 1.35 15.69 6.14
C ARG A 131 1.39 14.59 7.22
N HIS A 132 1.12 15.00 8.46
CA HIS A 132 0.92 14.12 9.63
C HIS A 132 -0.42 13.38 9.56
N ASP A 133 -0.58 12.51 8.57
CA ASP A 133 -1.71 11.59 8.44
C ASP A 133 -1.18 10.14 8.42
N PRO A 134 -2.05 9.11 8.55
CA PRO A 134 -1.62 7.72 8.54
C PRO A 134 -0.79 7.33 7.32
N TYR A 135 -1.00 8.00 6.19
CA TYR A 135 -0.22 7.80 4.96
C TYR A 135 1.21 8.33 5.12
N GLY A 136 1.39 9.56 5.61
CA GLY A 136 2.71 10.17 5.79
C GLY A 136 3.49 9.62 6.98
N GLU A 137 2.86 9.51 8.15
CA GLU A 137 3.54 8.99 9.36
C GLU A 137 3.80 7.49 9.28
N GLY A 138 2.82 6.73 8.79
CA GLY A 138 2.96 5.31 8.51
C GLY A 138 4.08 5.05 7.50
N PHE A 139 4.10 5.78 6.40
CA PHE A 139 5.14 5.65 5.37
C PHE A 139 6.52 5.91 5.94
N ARG A 140 6.72 7.01 6.68
CA ARG A 140 8.02 7.35 7.28
C ARG A 140 8.44 6.32 8.31
N LEU A 141 7.50 5.80 9.10
CA LEU A 141 7.77 4.73 10.07
C LEU A 141 8.26 3.47 9.35
N ILE A 142 7.47 2.93 8.41
CA ILE A 142 7.83 1.72 7.66
C ILE A 142 9.13 1.91 6.89
N SER A 143 9.34 3.07 6.24
CA SER A 143 10.57 3.34 5.50
C SER A 143 11.82 3.25 6.39
N ARG A 144 11.79 3.86 7.58
CA ARG A 144 12.91 3.78 8.54
C ARG A 144 13.14 2.36 9.05
N THR A 145 12.07 1.61 9.34
CA THR A 145 12.21 0.23 9.79
C THR A 145 12.76 -0.67 8.67
N VAL A 146 12.32 -0.46 7.43
CA VAL A 146 12.85 -1.19 6.28
C VAL A 146 14.30 -0.84 6.00
N GLU A 147 14.73 0.42 6.19
CA GLU A 147 16.13 0.82 6.09
C GLU A 147 17.01 0.07 7.10
N GLY A 148 16.52 -0.18 8.31
CA GLY A 148 17.25 -0.91 9.36
C GLY A 148 17.19 -2.44 9.24
N GLU A 149 16.06 -3.01 8.82
CA GLU A 149 15.80 -4.46 8.91
C GLU A 149 15.66 -5.16 7.54
N GLY A 150 15.48 -4.41 6.46
CA GLY A 150 15.16 -4.91 5.14
C GLY A 150 13.68 -5.26 4.95
N PHE A 151 13.16 -5.03 3.74
CA PHE A 151 11.74 -5.22 3.43
C PHE A 151 11.22 -6.65 3.70
N PRO A 152 11.93 -7.74 3.33
CA PRO A 152 11.44 -9.10 3.59
C PRO A 152 11.17 -9.39 5.07
N ARG A 153 12.03 -8.86 5.96
CA ARG A 153 11.90 -9.04 7.41
C ARG A 153 10.69 -8.28 7.94
N VAL A 154 10.56 -7.00 7.58
CA VAL A 154 9.41 -6.16 7.96
C VAL A 154 8.09 -6.78 7.47
N TRP A 155 8.03 -7.18 6.20
CA TRP A 155 6.87 -7.88 5.63
C TRP A 155 6.50 -9.11 6.45
N SER A 156 7.46 -9.99 6.74
CA SER A 156 7.23 -11.23 7.50
C SER A 156 6.68 -10.97 8.91
N GLN A 157 7.17 -9.91 9.58
CA GLN A 157 6.69 -9.54 10.92
C GLN A 157 5.26 -9.02 10.88
N ILE A 158 4.92 -8.21 9.88
CA ILE A 158 3.56 -7.65 9.71
C ILE A 158 2.56 -8.77 9.47
N ILE A 159 2.81 -9.66 8.50
CA ILE A 159 1.88 -10.74 8.18
C ILE A 159 1.77 -11.79 9.29
N ALA A 160 2.79 -11.92 10.14
CA ALA A 160 2.76 -12.78 11.32
C ALA A 160 2.07 -12.13 12.53
N GLY A 161 1.64 -10.87 12.43
CA GLY A 161 1.08 -10.10 13.56
C GLY A 161 2.11 -9.81 14.67
N LYS A 162 3.41 -9.86 14.33
CA LYS A 162 4.53 -9.65 15.26
C LYS A 162 5.17 -8.28 15.14
N PHE A 163 4.72 -7.47 14.18
CA PHE A 163 5.26 -6.13 13.99
C PHE A 163 4.81 -5.21 15.13
N THR A 164 5.77 -4.82 15.96
CA THR A 164 5.55 -3.84 17.03
C THR A 164 6.30 -2.56 16.69
N ILE A 165 5.60 -1.43 16.77
CA ILE A 165 6.26 -0.13 16.73
C ILE A 165 7.07 -0.04 18.02
N ALA A 166 8.39 -0.20 17.94
CA ALA A 166 9.27 0.16 19.04
C ALA A 166 8.96 1.63 19.35
N ARG A 167 8.39 1.91 20.54
CA ARG A 167 8.26 3.29 21.02
C ARG A 167 9.66 3.87 20.94
N SER A 168 9.85 4.91 20.12
CA SER A 168 11.10 5.64 20.10
C SER A 168 11.36 6.10 21.54
N THR A 169 12.28 5.44 22.23
CA THR A 169 12.79 5.94 23.49
C THR A 169 13.36 7.30 23.18
N ASN A 170 12.76 8.34 23.77
CA ASN A 170 13.34 9.68 23.84
C ASN A 170 14.76 9.55 24.39
N ARG A 171 15.74 9.45 23.51
CA ARG A 171 17.16 9.57 23.84
C ARG A 171 17.49 11.06 23.74
N ASN A 172 16.85 11.87 24.59
CA ASN A 172 17.09 13.31 24.72
C ASN A 172 16.68 13.84 26.11
N GLU A 173 16.77 12.99 27.14
CA GLU A 173 16.76 13.44 28.54
C GLU A 173 17.90 12.72 29.25
N ARG A 174 19.02 13.44 29.44
CA ARG A 174 20.21 13.19 30.30
C ARG A 174 21.51 13.46 29.56
N GLU A 175 21.70 14.71 29.17
CA GLU A 175 22.99 15.37 29.38
C GLU A 175 22.66 16.62 30.20
N SER A 176 22.81 16.43 31.51
CA SER A 176 22.91 17.47 32.54
C SER A 176 24.38 17.82 32.71
#